data_AF-A0A1Q5J2X6-F1
#
_entry.id   AF-A0A1Q5J2X6-F1
#
_cell.length_a   1.000
_cell.length_b   1.000
_cell.length_c   1.000
_cell.angle_alpha   90.00
_cell.angle_beta   90.00
_cell.angle_gamma   90.00
#
_symmetry.space_group_name_H-M   'P 1'
#
loop_
_entity.id
_entity.type
_entity.pdbx_description
1 polymer ?
#
loop_
_entity_poly.entity_id
_entity_poly.type
_entity_poly.pdbx_seq_one_letter_code
_entity_poly.pdbx_strand_id
1 'polypeptide(L)'
;MPDAPHPPVPHDCAEALLPQVAALVSRSTDGLIGVRALLDSTEPLAALGVSSLSLLRLVDAVEETYGVFVDLGDRSLHTDGLRGLTERLIRLGAEATP
;
A
#
# COMPACT_ATOMS: atom_id res chain seq x y z
N MET A 1 -22.42 -12.52 8.90
CA MET A 1 -22.30 -11.14 8.41
C MET A 1 -21.58 -11.24 7.07
N PRO A 2 -22.23 -10.95 5.94
CA PRO A 2 -21.54 -11.00 4.65
C PRO A 2 -20.65 -9.76 4.55
N ASP A 3 -19.34 -9.96 4.47
CA ASP A 3 -18.48 -8.95 3.86
C ASP A 3 -18.89 -8.92 2.38
N ALA A 4 -19.62 -7.87 1.99
CA ALA A 4 -20.02 -7.70 0.60
C ALA A 4 -18.74 -7.70 -0.25
N PRO A 5 -18.70 -8.39 -1.41
CA PRO A 5 -17.59 -8.24 -2.32
C PRO A 5 -17.54 -6.76 -2.73
N HIS A 6 -16.57 -6.05 -2.16
CA HIS A 6 -16.22 -4.70 -2.59
C HIS A 6 -16.05 -4.74 -4.12
N PRO A 7 -16.53 -3.74 -4.87
CA PRO A 7 -16.32 -3.72 -6.30
C PRO A 7 -14.81 -3.86 -6.56
N PRO A 8 -14.39 -4.81 -7.43
CA PRO A 8 -12.99 -4.93 -7.76
C PRO A 8 -12.57 -3.60 -8.37
N VAL A 9 -11.54 -2.96 -7.80
CA VAL A 9 -10.88 -1.87 -8.50
C VAL A 9 -10.40 -2.42 -9.85
N PRO A 10 -10.53 -1.68 -10.95
CA PRO A 10 -10.02 -2.15 -12.23
C PRO A 10 -8.53 -2.49 -12.08
N HIS A 11 -8.16 -3.74 -12.37
CA HIS A 11 -6.82 -4.27 -12.12
C HIS A 11 -5.72 -3.42 -12.75
N ASP A 12 -6.00 -2.77 -13.89
CA ASP A 12 -5.09 -1.85 -14.57
C ASP A 12 -4.68 -0.63 -13.73
N CYS A 13 -5.60 -0.05 -12.94
CA CYS A 13 -5.26 1.08 -12.06
C CYS A 13 -4.37 0.62 -10.90
N ALA A 14 -4.65 -0.56 -10.34
CA ALA A 14 -3.81 -1.15 -9.29
C ALA A 14 -2.40 -1.43 -9.81
N GLU A 15 -2.29 -2.06 -10.98
CA GLU A 15 -0.99 -2.36 -11.60
C GLU A 15 -0.19 -1.09 -11.94
N ALA A 16 -0.84 0.01 -12.32
CA ALA A 16 -0.18 1.28 -12.58
C ALA A 16 0.40 1.96 -11.32
N LEU A 17 -0.27 1.80 -10.17
CA LEU A 17 0.18 2.36 -8.88
C LEU A 17 1.12 1.44 -8.12
N LEU A 18 1.09 0.13 -8.35
CA LEU A 18 1.96 -0.87 -7.71
C LEU A 18 3.45 -0.46 -7.63
N PRO A 19 4.13 -0.05 -8.73
CA PRO A 19 5.53 0.33 -8.67
C PRO A 19 5.78 1.61 -7.87
N GLN A 20 4.84 2.57 -7.88
CA GLN A 20 4.96 3.81 -7.10
C GLN A 20 4.79 3.55 -5.60
N VAL A 21 3.76 2.78 -5.25
CA VAL A 21 3.50 2.38 -3.88
C VAL A 21 4.64 1.52 -3.34
N ALA A 22 5.19 0.60 -4.15
CA ALA A 22 6.36 -0.19 -3.78
C ALA A 22 7.60 0.68 -3.53
N ALA A 23 7.80 1.74 -4.33
CA ALA A 23 8.88 2.71 -4.10
C ALA A 23 8.69 3.48 -2.78
N LEU A 24 7.46 3.86 -2.44
CA LEU A 24 7.14 4.49 -1.15
C LEU A 24 7.39 3.54 0.02
N VAL A 25 6.95 2.27 -0.07
CA VAL A 25 7.23 1.26 0.97
C VAL A 25 8.74 1.05 1.13
N SER A 26 9.48 0.95 0.03
CA SER A 26 10.94 0.81 0.07
C SER A 26 11.60 2.02 0.74
N ARG A 27 11.17 3.24 0.42
CA ARG A 27 11.65 4.47 1.08
C ARG A 27 11.34 4.48 2.57
N SER A 28 10.12 4.12 2.96
CA SER A 28 9.67 4.14 4.36
C SER A 28 10.27 3.02 5.21
N THR A 29 10.82 1.99 4.57
CA THR A 29 11.63 0.94 5.19
C THR A 29 13.14 1.24 5.12
N ASP A 30 13.55 2.46 4.78
CA ASP A 30 14.95 2.85 4.62
C ASP A 30 15.72 1.96 3.61
N GLY A 31 15.01 1.41 2.62
CA GLY A 31 15.56 0.54 1.60
C GLY A 31 15.79 -0.91 2.05
N LEU A 32 15.36 -1.29 3.25
CA LEU A 32 15.47 -2.68 3.75
C LEU A 32 14.71 -3.66 2.86
N ILE A 33 13.58 -3.23 2.29
CA ILE A 33 12.79 -4.02 1.36
C ILE A 33 12.87 -3.37 -0.02
N GLY A 34 13.38 -4.11 -0.99
CA GLY A 34 13.47 -3.64 -2.37
C GLY A 34 12.12 -3.65 -3.08
N VAL A 35 11.89 -2.66 -3.95
CA VAL A 35 10.69 -2.54 -4.80
C VAL A 35 10.37 -3.85 -5.53
N ARG A 36 11.38 -4.49 -6.12
CA ARG A 36 11.18 -5.72 -6.88
C ARG A 36 10.77 -6.90 -6.00
N ALA A 37 11.25 -6.98 -4.76
CA ALA A 37 10.84 -8.00 -3.81
C ALA A 37 9.40 -7.77 -3.31
N LEU A 38 9.01 -6.50 -3.15
CA LEU A 38 7.63 -6.12 -2.81
C LEU A 38 6.64 -6.46 -3.93
N LEU A 39 7.03 -6.24 -5.19
CA LEU A 39 6.19 -6.55 -6.35
C LEU A 39 6.06 -8.05 -6.60
N ASP A 40 7.12 -8.82 -6.32
CA ASP A 40 7.11 -10.28 -6.47
C ASP A 40 6.41 -10.97 -5.30
N SER A 41 6.34 -10.32 -4.14
CA SER A 41 5.74 -10.89 -2.94
C SER A 41 4.23 -10.64 -2.84
N THR A 42 3.52 -11.70 -2.45
CA THR A 42 2.10 -11.66 -2.07
C THR A 42 1.90 -11.70 -0.55
N GLU A 43 2.98 -11.67 0.22
CA GLU A 43 2.92 -11.70 1.68
C GLU A 43 2.49 -10.35 2.26
N PRO A 44 1.91 -10.35 3.47
CA PRO A 44 1.57 -9.11 4.16
C PRO A 44 2.83 -8.29 4.43
N LEU A 45 2.70 -6.96 4.40
CA LEU A 45 3.81 -6.03 4.65
C LEU A 45 4.53 -6.34 5.98
N ALA A 46 3.77 -6.70 7.02
CA ALA A 46 4.31 -7.09 8.31
C ALA A 46 5.21 -8.35 8.24
N ALA A 47 4.90 -9.32 7.39
CA ALA A 47 5.72 -10.52 7.19
C ALA A 47 7.02 -10.21 6.43
N LEU A 48 6.99 -9.20 5.55
CA LEU A 48 8.18 -8.70 4.85
C LEU A 48 9.12 -7.89 5.75
N GLY A 49 8.74 -7.65 7.02
CA GLY A 49 9.52 -6.89 7.99
C GLY A 49 9.15 -5.41 8.04
N VAL A 50 8.02 -4.99 7.45
CA VAL A 50 7.49 -3.64 7.66
C VAL A 50 7.05 -3.50 9.10
N SER A 51 7.84 -2.76 9.88
CA SER A 51 7.52 -2.44 11.27
C SER A 51 6.45 -1.34 11.35
N SER A 52 5.77 -1.21 12.50
CA SER A 52 4.80 -0.14 12.74
C SER A 52 5.37 1.26 12.47
N LEU A 53 6.66 1.51 12.74
CA LEU A 53 7.31 2.78 12.43
C LEU A 53 7.43 3.02 10.92
N SER A 54 7.81 1.99 10.16
CA SER A 54 7.86 2.07 8.69
C SER A 54 6.47 2.25 8.09
N LEU A 55 5.44 1.65 8.71
CA LEU A 55 4.04 1.86 8.32
C LEU A 55 3.60 3.30 8.58
N LEU A 56 3.94 3.88 9.74
CA LEU A 56 3.67 5.30 10.03
C LEU A 56 4.32 6.22 9.00
N ARG A 57 5.60 6.00 8.69
CA ARG A 57 6.33 6.77 7.65
C ARG A 57 5.76 6.58 6.25
N LEU A 58 5.29 5.36 5.95
CA LEU A 58 4.62 5.06 4.69
C LEU A 58 3.32 5.84 4.56
N VAL A 59 2.49 5.81 5.60
CA VAL A 59 1.24 6.56 5.61
C VAL A 59 1.52 8.04 5.44
N ASP A 60 2.39 8.63 6.26
CA ASP A 60 2.76 10.05 6.15
C ASP A 60 3.23 10.43 4.73
N ALA A 61 4.10 9.61 4.11
CA ALA A 61 4.57 9.83 2.75
C ALA A 61 3.45 9.69 1.69
N VAL A 62 2.55 8.74 1.86
CA VAL A 62 1.40 8.51 0.97
C VAL A 62 0.39 9.65 1.08
N GLU A 63 0.08 10.09 2.30
CA GLU A 63 -0.83 11.21 2.56
C GLU A 63 -0.25 12.52 1.98
N GLU A 64 1.05 12.76 2.13
CA GLU A 64 1.73 13.90 1.52
C GLU A 64 1.75 13.82 -0.02
N THR A 65 1.99 12.63 -0.58
CA THR A 65 2.14 12.44 -2.03
C THR A 65 0.81 12.50 -2.78
N TYR A 66 -0.22 11.84 -2.25
CA TYR A 66 -1.50 11.66 -2.92
C TYR A 66 -2.63 12.50 -2.33
N GLY A 67 -2.41 13.18 -1.20
CA GLY A 67 -3.44 13.97 -0.52
C GLY A 67 -4.58 13.13 0.04
N VAL A 68 -4.37 11.83 0.23
CA VAL A 68 -5.34 10.90 0.82
C VAL A 68 -5.18 10.84 2.34
N PHE A 69 -6.16 10.27 3.04
CA PHE A 69 -6.06 9.99 4.48
C PHE A 69 -6.14 8.48 4.72
N VAL A 70 -5.13 7.92 5.36
CA VAL A 70 -5.02 6.47 5.59
C VAL A 70 -5.18 6.17 7.08
N ASP A 71 -6.25 5.47 7.44
CA ASP A 71 -6.47 5.08 8.83
C ASP A 71 -5.52 3.97 9.28
N LEU A 72 -4.48 4.34 10.03
CA LEU A 72 -3.52 3.43 10.65
C LEU A 72 -4.13 2.47 11.68
N GLY A 73 -5.32 2.78 12.20
CA GLY A 73 -6.07 1.89 13.09
C GLY A 73 -6.66 0.69 12.36
N ASP A 74 -6.70 0.73 11.03
CA ASP A 74 -7.28 -0.31 10.22
C ASP A 74 -6.38 -1.57 10.22
N ARG A 75 -6.95 -2.66 10.74
CA ARG A 75 -6.25 -3.94 10.84
C ARG A 75 -5.88 -4.48 9.45
N SER A 76 -6.60 -4.09 8.41
CA SER A 76 -6.28 -4.49 7.04
C SER A 76 -4.90 -3.98 6.61
N LEU A 77 -4.45 -2.81 7.06
CA LEU A 77 -3.10 -2.31 6.70
C LEU A 77 -1.97 -3.20 7.20
N HIS A 78 -2.23 -3.95 8.26
CA HIS A 78 -1.26 -4.84 8.89
C HIS A 78 -1.32 -6.25 8.31
N THR A 79 -2.46 -6.64 7.76
CA THR A 79 -2.71 -7.98 7.22
C THR A 79 -2.69 -8.04 5.70
N ASP A 80 -2.73 -6.88 5.03
CA ASP A 80 -2.70 -6.80 3.57
C ASP A 80 -1.27 -6.71 3.05
N GLY A 81 -1.09 -7.15 1.81
CA GLY A 81 0.15 -7.00 1.07
C GLY A 81 0.20 -5.67 0.33
N LEU A 82 1.17 -5.55 -0.57
CA LEU A 82 1.31 -4.37 -1.41
C LEU A 82 0.07 -4.12 -2.28
N ARG A 83 -0.53 -5.20 -2.82
CA ARG A 83 -1.70 -5.11 -3.71
C ARG A 83 -2.89 -4.48 -3.01
N GLY A 84 -3.40 -5.02 -1.91
CA GLY A 84 -4.60 -4.46 -1.30
C GLY A 84 -4.36 -3.13 -0.59
N LEU A 85 -3.12 -2.81 -0.18
CA LEU A 85 -2.73 -1.43 0.14
C LEU A 85 -2.97 -0.52 -1.08
N THR A 86 -2.45 -0.88 -2.24
CA THR A 86 -2.60 -0.11 -3.50
C THR A 86 -4.08 0.05 -3.89
N GLU A 87 -4.87 -1.02 -3.82
CA GLU A 87 -6.31 -0.96 -4.09
C GLU A 87 -7.04 -0.03 -3.12
N ARG A 88 -6.62 -0.02 -1.84
CA ARG A 88 -7.16 0.91 -0.85
C ARG A 88 -6.82 2.35 -1.19
N LEU A 89 -5.58 2.64 -1.61
CA LEU A 89 -5.19 3.99 -2.03
C LEU A 89 -6.04 4.47 -3.20
N ILE A 90 -6.30 3.61 -4.19
CA ILE A 90 -7.21 3.94 -5.31
C ILE A 90 -8.62 4.26 -4.81
N ARG A 91 -9.15 3.48 -3.85
CA ARG A 91 -10.46 3.75 -3.25
C ARG A 91 -10.52 5.07 -2.49
N LEU A 92 -9.39 5.49 -1.92
CA LEU A 92 -9.25 6.79 -1.24
C LEU A 92 -9.07 7.96 -2.23
N GLY A 93 -8.85 7.67 -3.52
CA GLY A 93 -8.65 8.67 -4.56
C GLY A 93 -7.18 8.93 -4.91
N ALA A 94 -6.25 8.04 -4.54
CA ALA A 94 -4.88 8.14 -5.00
C ALA A 94 -4.82 7.89 -6.51
N GLU A 95 -4.31 8.87 -7.24
CA GLU A 95 -4.09 8.79 -8.68
C GLU A 95 -2.60 8.56 -8.96
N ALA A 96 -2.30 7.80 -10.01
CA ALA A 96 -0.93 7.66 -10.49
C ALA A 96 -0.45 9.04 -10.98
N THR A 97 0.44 9.68 -10.22
CA THR A 97 1.11 10.90 -10.69
C THR A 97 2.02 10.51 -11.87
N PRO A 98 1.89 11.17 -13.03
CA PRO A 98 2.63 10.84 -14.25
C PRO A 98 4.12 11.18 -14.18
#